data_AF-A0A7J9GH28-F1
#
_entry.id   AF-A0A7J9GH28-F1
#
_cell.length_a   1.000
_cell.length_b   1.000
_cell.length_c   1.000
_cell.angle_alpha   90.00
_cell.angle_beta   90.00
_cell.angle_gamma   90.00
#
_symmetry.space_group_name_H-M   'P 1'
#
loop_
_entity.id
_entity.type
_entity.pdbx_description
1 polymer ?
#
loop_
_entity_poly.entity_id
_entity_poly.type
_entity_poly.pdbx_seq_one_letter_code
_entity_poly.pdbx_strand_id
1 'polypeptide(L)'
;NPATFLHAYTCLPLANATRQAASAILQDVADSGVLFAILMCKHKVISLVGAQKASLHPDDILLLSNFVMSSESFRTSESFSPICLPRYNPLAFLHAYVHFLDVDTYLMLLTTSSDAFYHLKDCRIRIETVLLKSNILSEVQRSLLDGGIQVEDLHVAPLPRSGPSPHQVQQILQTDSPERPREPFVGIGGPAGLWHFIYRSIYLDQYVSTEFSPPLNNHQQQKR
;
A
#
# COMPACT_ATOMS: atom_id res chain seq x y z
N ASN A 1 11.21 -6.88 6.61
CA ASN A 1 10.17 -6.03 6.00
C ASN A 1 10.04 -4.78 6.87
N PRO A 2 10.41 -3.58 6.39
CA PRO A 2 10.33 -2.34 7.18
C PRO A 2 8.91 -2.02 7.66
N ALA A 3 7.88 -2.53 6.97
CA ALA A 3 6.48 -2.32 7.33
C ALA A 3 6.13 -2.84 8.73
N THR A 4 6.80 -3.91 9.21
CA THR A 4 6.61 -4.46 10.55
C THR A 4 6.97 -3.46 11.66
N PHE A 5 8.04 -2.67 11.48
CA PHE A 5 8.43 -1.65 12.46
C PHE A 5 7.49 -0.44 12.48
N LEU A 6 6.77 -0.23 11.38
CA LEU A 6 5.84 0.88 11.21
C LEU A 6 4.41 0.50 11.56
N HIS A 7 4.14 -0.73 12.01
CA HIS A 7 2.77 -1.25 12.14
C HIS A 7 1.96 -0.97 10.87
N ALA A 8 2.54 -1.29 9.71
CA ALA A 8 1.97 -1.03 8.39
C ALA A 8 2.12 -2.26 7.51
N TYR A 9 1.39 -2.28 6.39
CA TYR A 9 1.60 -3.26 5.32
C TYR A 9 2.01 -2.57 4.02
N THR A 10 2.68 -3.32 3.14
CA THR A 10 3.10 -2.82 1.83
C THR A 10 2.01 -3.13 0.81
N CYS A 11 1.65 -2.17 -0.03
CA CYS A 11 0.76 -2.39 -1.15
C CYS A 11 1.55 -2.78 -2.42
N LEU A 12 0.99 -3.63 -3.27
CA LEU A 12 1.56 -3.88 -4.59
C LEU A 12 1.37 -2.62 -5.46
N PRO A 13 2.42 -2.03 -6.06
CA PRO A 13 2.28 -0.82 -6.87
C PRO A 13 1.42 -1.09 -8.11
N LEU A 14 0.23 -0.49 -8.18
CA LEU A 14 -0.73 -0.70 -9.26
C LEU A 14 -1.38 0.63 -9.61
N ALA A 15 -1.81 0.78 -10.86
CA ALA A 15 -2.62 1.91 -11.27
C ALA A 15 -3.89 2.00 -10.42
N ASN A 16 -4.33 3.23 -10.11
CA ASN A 16 -5.50 3.48 -9.27
C ASN A 16 -6.73 2.74 -9.84
N ALA A 17 -6.98 2.85 -11.15
CA ALA A 17 -8.08 2.17 -11.83
C ALA A 17 -8.07 0.63 -11.60
N THR A 18 -6.91 -0.02 -11.72
CA THR A 18 -6.76 -1.46 -11.46
C THR A 18 -7.06 -1.80 -9.99
N ARG A 19 -6.59 -0.99 -9.05
CA ARG A 19 -6.87 -1.19 -7.62
C ARG A 19 -8.35 -0.99 -7.28
N GLN A 20 -9.01 0.02 -7.87
CA GLN A 20 -10.44 0.24 -7.67
C GLN A 20 -11.26 -0.91 -8.24
N ALA A 21 -10.91 -1.40 -9.43
CA ALA A 21 -11.55 -2.56 -10.03
C ALA A 21 -11.40 -3.80 -9.14
N ALA A 22 -10.19 -4.10 -8.65
CA ALA A 22 -9.97 -5.20 -7.71
C ALA A 22 -10.80 -5.05 -6.43
N SER A 23 -10.87 -3.83 -5.88
CA SER A 23 -11.63 -3.56 -4.65
C SER A 23 -13.15 -3.72 -4.87
N ALA A 24 -13.66 -3.29 -6.03
CA ALA A 24 -15.07 -3.48 -6.39
C ALA A 24 -15.43 -4.97 -6.52
N ILE A 25 -14.54 -5.78 -7.11
CA ILE A 25 -14.73 -7.25 -7.21
C ILE A 25 -14.79 -7.89 -5.82
N LEU A 26 -13.90 -7.47 -4.91
CA LEU A 26 -13.90 -7.99 -3.53
C LEU A 26 -15.09 -7.48 -2.71
N GLN A 27 -15.63 -6.29 -3.00
CA GLN A 27 -16.80 -5.75 -2.31
C GLN A 27 -18.06 -6.56 -2.59
N ASP A 28 -18.28 -7.00 -3.83
CA ASP A 28 -19.45 -7.80 -4.22
C ASP A 28 -19.61 -9.10 -3.40
N VAL A 29 -18.50 -9.72 -3.01
CA VAL A 29 -18.50 -10.93 -2.15
C VAL A 29 -18.49 -10.62 -0.66
N ALA A 30 -17.96 -9.46 -0.23
CA ALA A 30 -18.03 -9.04 1.17
C ALA A 30 -19.49 -8.88 1.60
N ASP A 31 -20.35 -8.40 0.70
CA ASP A 31 -21.78 -8.21 0.94
C ASP A 31 -22.55 -9.55 1.05
N SER A 32 -21.96 -10.69 0.66
CA SER A 32 -22.58 -12.02 0.79
C SER A 32 -22.25 -12.74 2.09
N GLY A 33 -21.67 -12.06 3.08
CA GLY A 33 -21.39 -12.63 4.41
C GLY A 33 -19.93 -13.02 4.64
N VAL A 34 -19.01 -12.57 3.78
CA VAL A 34 -17.57 -12.65 4.04
C VAL A 34 -17.15 -11.47 4.91
N LEU A 35 -16.48 -11.73 6.03
CA LEU A 35 -16.06 -10.68 6.96
C LEU A 35 -14.94 -9.82 6.39
N PHE A 36 -13.91 -10.45 5.82
CA PHE A 36 -12.83 -9.77 5.10
C PHE A 36 -12.47 -10.54 3.84
N ALA A 37 -12.34 -9.83 2.72
CA ALA A 37 -11.79 -10.34 1.48
C ALA A 37 -10.45 -9.64 1.20
N ILE A 38 -9.38 -10.42 1.08
CA ILE A 38 -8.01 -9.92 0.96
C ILE A 38 -7.35 -10.56 -0.25
N LEU A 39 -6.96 -9.74 -1.22
CA LEU A 39 -6.18 -10.16 -2.38
C LEU A 39 -4.73 -9.73 -2.18
N MET A 40 -3.82 -10.70 -2.23
CA MET A 40 -2.42 -10.53 -1.89
C MET A 40 -1.52 -11.05 -3.02
N CYS A 41 -0.35 -10.46 -3.17
CA CYS A 41 0.76 -10.98 -3.96
C CYS A 41 2.01 -11.04 -3.08
N LYS A 42 2.51 -12.24 -2.78
CA LYS A 42 3.57 -12.47 -1.77
C LYS A 42 3.18 -11.82 -0.42
N HIS A 43 3.95 -10.82 0.00
CA HIS A 43 3.71 -10.04 1.23
C HIS A 43 3.09 -8.67 0.97
N LYS A 44 2.59 -8.42 -0.24
CA LYS A 44 2.03 -7.13 -0.65
C LYS A 44 0.52 -7.23 -0.84
N VAL A 45 -0.20 -6.26 -0.30
CA VAL A 45 -1.67 -6.13 -0.46
C VAL A 45 -2.01 -5.56 -1.83
N ILE A 46 -2.83 -6.27 -2.59
CA ILE A 46 -3.44 -5.77 -3.83
C ILE A 46 -4.72 -5.00 -3.49
N SER A 47 -5.63 -5.63 -2.76
CA SER A 47 -6.84 -4.99 -2.24
C SER A 47 -7.33 -5.71 -0.97
N LEU A 48 -8.01 -4.96 -0.11
CA LEU A 48 -8.57 -5.41 1.15
C LEU A 48 -9.95 -4.77 1.30
N VAL A 49 -10.96 -5.58 1.53
CA VAL A 49 -12.33 -5.14 1.81
C VAL A 49 -12.84 -5.84 3.05
N GLY A 50 -13.44 -5.09 3.97
CA GLY A 50 -14.15 -5.62 5.14
C GLY A 50 -15.65 -5.35 5.07
N ALA A 51 -16.45 -6.30 5.55
CA ALA A 51 -17.88 -6.14 5.69
C ALA A 51 -18.21 -4.92 6.58
N GLN A 52 -19.26 -4.18 6.24
CA GLN A 52 -19.72 -3.01 7.00
C GLN A 52 -18.62 -1.97 7.29
N LYS A 53 -17.64 -1.82 6.38
CA LYS A 53 -16.47 -0.94 6.54
C LYS A 53 -15.58 -1.31 7.74
N ALA A 54 -15.60 -2.57 8.18
CA ALA A 54 -14.63 -3.05 9.15
C ALA A 54 -13.20 -2.87 8.59
N SER A 55 -12.31 -2.32 9.40
CA SER A 55 -10.89 -2.20 9.10
C SER A 55 -10.12 -3.33 9.78
N LEU A 56 -9.16 -3.93 9.08
CA LEU A 56 -8.24 -4.89 9.66
C LEU A 56 -6.92 -4.22 10.03
N HIS A 57 -6.43 -4.46 11.24
CA HIS A 57 -5.20 -3.83 11.72
C HIS A 57 -3.98 -4.35 10.92
N PRO A 58 -3.00 -3.49 10.59
CA PRO A 58 -1.83 -3.90 9.81
C PRO A 58 -1.06 -5.09 10.38
N ASP A 59 -0.87 -5.16 11.71
CA ASP A 59 -0.23 -6.31 12.36
C ASP A 59 -0.94 -7.65 12.06
N ASP A 60 -2.28 -7.66 12.03
CA ASP A 60 -3.06 -8.86 11.70
C ASP A 60 -2.92 -9.21 10.20
N ILE A 61 -2.80 -8.21 9.32
CA ILE A 61 -2.53 -8.43 7.89
C ILE A 61 -1.14 -9.06 7.69
N LEU A 62 -0.13 -8.58 8.42
CA LEU A 62 1.22 -9.16 8.39
C LEU A 62 1.21 -10.59 8.93
N LEU A 63 0.46 -10.86 10.01
CA LEU A 63 0.29 -12.20 10.56
C LEU A 63 -0.35 -13.15 9.54
N LEU A 64 -1.43 -12.74 8.88
CA LEU A 64 -2.10 -13.49 7.82
C LEU A 64 -1.16 -13.78 6.64
N SER A 65 -0.39 -12.78 6.22
CA SER A 65 0.60 -12.95 5.15
C SER A 65 1.65 -14.00 5.51
N ASN A 66 2.18 -13.96 6.74
CA ASN A 66 3.14 -14.94 7.22
C ASN A 66 2.51 -16.33 7.33
N PHE A 67 1.28 -16.43 7.86
CA PHE A 67 0.53 -17.67 7.95
C PHE A 67 0.45 -18.39 6.60
N VAL A 68 0.07 -17.66 5.53
CA VAL A 68 -0.03 -18.25 4.19
C VAL A 68 1.35 -18.55 3.58
N MET A 69 2.29 -17.61 3.69
CA MET A 69 3.60 -17.75 3.02
C MET A 69 4.53 -18.78 3.67
N SER A 70 4.32 -19.10 4.95
CA SER A 70 5.12 -20.11 5.66
C SER A 70 4.58 -21.54 5.51
N SER A 71 3.52 -21.77 4.74
CA SER A 71 2.88 -23.08 4.58
C SER A 71 2.71 -23.45 3.10
N GLU A 72 3.58 -24.31 2.57
CA GLU A 72 3.53 -24.73 1.16
C GLU A 72 2.26 -25.50 0.80
N SER A 73 1.60 -26.16 1.76
CA SER A 73 0.35 -26.89 1.55
C SER A 73 -0.78 -26.03 1.00
N PHE A 74 -0.76 -24.72 1.24
CA PHE A 74 -1.77 -23.82 0.69
C PHE A 74 -1.65 -23.62 -0.82
N ARG A 75 -0.48 -23.90 -1.41
CA ARG A 75 -0.26 -23.77 -2.85
C ARG A 75 -0.84 -24.93 -3.66
N THR A 76 -1.07 -26.09 -3.03
CA THR A 76 -1.48 -27.32 -3.72
C THR A 76 -2.98 -27.61 -3.59
N SER A 77 -3.66 -27.05 -2.58
CA SER A 77 -5.09 -27.25 -2.35
C SER A 77 -5.75 -26.01 -1.76
N GLU A 78 -7.05 -25.83 -2.03
CA GLU A 78 -7.86 -24.90 -1.23
C GLU A 78 -7.85 -25.33 0.25
N SER A 79 -7.77 -24.34 1.14
CA SER A 79 -7.66 -24.60 2.57
C SER A 79 -8.66 -23.78 3.35
N PHE A 80 -9.06 -24.32 4.50
CA PHE A 80 -9.98 -23.67 5.42
C PHE A 80 -9.53 -23.97 6.84
N SER A 81 -8.94 -22.96 7.47
CA SER A 81 -8.21 -23.12 8.73
C SER A 81 -8.72 -22.14 9.78
N PRO A 82 -8.91 -22.58 11.03
CA PRO A 82 -9.18 -21.66 12.13
C PRO A 82 -7.95 -20.81 12.41
N ILE A 83 -8.15 -19.52 12.67
CA ILE A 83 -7.10 -18.54 12.95
C ILE A 83 -7.52 -17.61 14.09
N CYS A 84 -6.54 -17.00 14.76
CA CYS A 84 -6.75 -15.93 15.73
C CYS A 84 -6.11 -14.66 15.21
N LEU A 85 -6.83 -13.53 15.31
CA LEU A 85 -6.34 -12.21 14.93
C LEU A 85 -6.30 -11.31 16.18
N PRO A 86 -5.11 -11.15 16.81
CA PRO A 86 -4.98 -10.49 18.12
C PRO A 86 -5.51 -9.05 18.17
N ARG A 87 -5.44 -8.30 17.05
CA ARG A 87 -5.88 -6.91 17.02
C ARG A 87 -7.34 -6.77 16.64
N TYR A 88 -7.88 -7.70 15.85
CA TYR A 88 -9.30 -7.74 15.51
C TYR A 88 -10.15 -8.21 16.70
N ASN A 89 -9.88 -9.42 17.22
CA ASN A 89 -10.54 -9.94 18.41
C ASN A 89 -9.69 -11.06 19.05
N PRO A 90 -8.97 -10.79 20.15
CA PRO A 90 -8.10 -11.78 20.78
C PRO A 90 -8.85 -12.92 21.49
N LEU A 91 -10.18 -12.82 21.63
CA LEU A 91 -11.02 -13.80 22.34
C LEU A 91 -11.83 -14.71 21.39
N ALA A 92 -11.77 -14.48 20.07
CA ALA A 92 -12.56 -15.21 19.09
C ALA A 92 -11.70 -15.79 17.97
N PHE A 93 -12.10 -16.97 17.50
CA PHE A 93 -11.55 -17.58 16.29
C PHE A 93 -12.29 -17.07 15.06
N LEU A 94 -11.53 -16.83 14.00
CA LEU A 94 -12.05 -16.71 12.64
C LEU A 94 -11.66 -17.96 11.87
N HIS A 95 -12.27 -18.15 10.70
CA HIS A 95 -11.85 -19.16 9.74
C HIS A 95 -11.36 -18.46 8.48
N ALA A 96 -10.17 -18.86 8.02
CA ALA A 96 -9.55 -18.36 6.81
C ALA A 96 -9.68 -19.39 5.70
N TYR A 97 -10.41 -19.05 4.64
CA TYR A 97 -10.36 -19.74 3.37
C TYR A 97 -9.22 -19.15 2.53
N VAL A 98 -8.26 -19.98 2.12
CA VAL A 98 -7.10 -19.54 1.33
C VAL A 98 -7.02 -20.32 0.03
N HIS A 99 -6.84 -19.60 -1.07
CA HIS A 99 -6.64 -20.17 -2.40
C HIS A 99 -5.63 -19.34 -3.21
N PHE A 100 -4.63 -20.01 -3.78
CA PHE A 100 -3.69 -19.40 -4.72
C PHE A 100 -4.32 -19.32 -6.12
N LEU A 101 -4.33 -18.13 -6.71
CA LEU A 101 -4.80 -17.87 -8.07
C LEU A 101 -3.67 -18.09 -9.10
N ASP A 102 -2.43 -17.88 -8.68
CA ASP A 102 -1.21 -18.20 -9.43
C ASP A 102 -0.07 -18.56 -8.45
N VAL A 103 1.18 -18.53 -8.89
CA VAL A 103 2.36 -18.89 -8.07
C VAL A 103 2.56 -17.97 -6.85
N ASP A 104 2.23 -16.68 -6.98
CA ASP A 104 2.55 -15.63 -6.01
C ASP A 104 1.31 -14.88 -5.49
N THR A 105 0.18 -14.98 -6.21
CA THR A 105 -1.08 -14.29 -5.94
C THR A 105 -2.07 -15.24 -5.28
N TYR A 106 -2.66 -14.80 -4.17
CA TYR A 106 -3.62 -15.58 -3.41
C TYR A 106 -4.73 -14.72 -2.84
N LEU A 107 -5.89 -15.36 -2.67
CA LEU A 107 -7.09 -14.81 -2.06
C LEU A 107 -7.24 -15.40 -0.66
N MET A 108 -7.53 -14.54 0.32
CA MET A 108 -7.99 -14.93 1.65
C MET A 108 -9.39 -14.39 1.89
N LEU A 109 -10.32 -15.27 2.26
CA LEU A 109 -11.66 -14.90 2.70
C LEU A 109 -11.81 -15.30 4.17
N LEU A 110 -12.11 -14.33 5.02
CA LEU A 110 -12.26 -14.54 6.47
C LEU A 110 -13.74 -14.54 6.85
N THR A 111 -14.11 -15.41 7.79
CA THR A 111 -15.47 -15.51 8.31
C THR A 111 -15.45 -15.91 9.79
N THR A 112 -16.53 -15.62 10.51
CA THR A 112 -16.79 -16.14 11.86
C THR A 112 -17.45 -17.52 11.83
N SER A 113 -18.00 -17.96 10.69
CA SER A 113 -18.76 -19.21 10.59
C SER A 113 -17.87 -20.40 10.26
N SER A 114 -17.92 -21.45 11.08
CA SER A 114 -17.13 -22.69 10.87
C SER A 114 -17.67 -23.58 9.75
N ASP A 115 -18.89 -23.35 9.28
CA ASP A 115 -19.60 -24.12 8.25
C ASP A 115 -19.64 -23.42 6.88
N ALA A 116 -18.98 -22.26 6.74
CA ALA A 116 -19.04 -21.44 5.53
C ALA A 116 -18.13 -21.91 4.39
N PHE A 117 -17.47 -23.08 4.48
CA PHE A 117 -16.52 -23.56 3.47
C PHE A 117 -17.07 -23.49 2.04
N TYR A 118 -18.26 -24.07 1.80
CA TYR A 118 -18.86 -24.12 0.47
C TYR A 118 -19.26 -22.74 -0.04
N HIS A 119 -19.81 -21.90 0.84
CA HIS A 119 -20.12 -20.51 0.50
C HIS A 119 -18.87 -19.72 0.09
N LEU A 120 -17.76 -19.86 0.81
CA LEU A 120 -16.49 -19.21 0.50
C LEU A 120 -15.87 -19.73 -0.80
N LYS A 121 -16.02 -21.03 -1.07
CA LYS A 121 -15.62 -21.63 -2.35
C LYS A 121 -16.38 -21.02 -3.52
N ASP A 122 -17.69 -20.86 -3.41
CA ASP A 122 -18.51 -20.20 -4.45
C ASP A 122 -18.12 -18.72 -4.62
N CYS A 123 -17.84 -18.01 -3.53
CA CYS A 123 -17.33 -16.64 -3.57
C CYS A 123 -15.98 -16.57 -4.31
N ARG A 124 -15.05 -17.49 -4.01
CA ARG A 124 -13.76 -17.58 -4.70
C ARG A 124 -13.95 -17.79 -6.20
N ILE A 125 -14.83 -18.70 -6.63
CA ILE A 125 -15.08 -18.96 -8.05
C ILE A 125 -15.61 -17.71 -8.75
N ARG A 126 -16.51 -16.95 -8.12
CA ARG A 126 -17.01 -15.66 -8.65
C ARG A 126 -15.88 -14.65 -8.82
N ILE A 127 -15.08 -14.44 -7.79
CA ILE A 127 -13.95 -13.49 -7.81
C ILE A 127 -12.95 -13.88 -8.91
N GLU A 128 -12.53 -15.14 -8.94
CA GLU A 128 -11.56 -15.68 -9.88
C GLU A 128 -12.04 -15.49 -11.34
N THR A 129 -13.32 -15.78 -11.61
CA THR A 129 -13.93 -15.57 -12.93
C THR A 129 -13.86 -14.10 -13.38
N VAL A 130 -14.14 -13.16 -12.48
CA VAL A 130 -14.11 -11.73 -12.82
C VAL A 130 -12.68 -11.20 -12.92
N LEU A 131 -11.76 -11.65 -12.07
CA LEU A 131 -10.34 -11.32 -12.14
C LEU A 131 -9.71 -11.76 -13.47
N LEU A 132 -10.04 -12.95 -13.95
CA LEU A 132 -9.56 -13.46 -15.24
C LEU A 132 -10.07 -12.63 -16.42
N LYS A 133 -11.31 -12.12 -16.35
CA LYS A 133 -11.89 -11.28 -17.41
C LYS A 133 -11.39 -9.84 -17.41
N SER A 134 -10.86 -9.35 -16.28
CA SER A 134 -10.51 -7.94 -16.08
C SER A 134 -9.04 -7.62 -16.25
N ASN A 135 -8.21 -8.58 -16.70
CA ASN A 135 -6.74 -8.44 -16.86
C ASN A 135 -5.97 -8.00 -15.61
N ILE A 136 -6.61 -8.03 -14.43
CA ILE A 136 -5.99 -7.57 -13.17
C ILE A 136 -4.80 -8.46 -12.80
N LEU A 137 -4.91 -9.78 -12.99
CA LEU A 137 -3.82 -10.71 -12.69
C LEU A 137 -2.58 -10.47 -13.58
N SER A 138 -2.80 -10.10 -14.85
CA SER A 138 -1.69 -9.73 -15.75
C SER A 138 -1.01 -8.44 -15.32
N GLU A 139 -1.76 -7.42 -14.88
CA GLU A 139 -1.18 -6.19 -14.31
C GLU A 139 -0.43 -6.44 -13.00
N VAL A 140 -0.92 -7.36 -12.17
CA VAL A 140 -0.22 -7.82 -10.95
C VAL A 140 1.13 -8.45 -11.30
N GLN A 141 1.16 -9.34 -12.29
CA GLN A 141 2.40 -9.97 -12.76
C GLN A 141 3.37 -8.94 -13.35
N ARG A 142 2.87 -7.98 -14.14
CA ARG A 142 3.68 -6.89 -14.69
C ARG A 142 4.30 -6.04 -13.58
N SER A 143 3.50 -5.63 -12.60
CA SER A 143 3.97 -4.88 -11.42
C SER A 143 5.03 -5.63 -10.61
N LEU A 144 4.92 -6.96 -10.53
CA LEU A 144 5.89 -7.81 -9.85
C LEU A 144 7.25 -7.81 -10.57
N LEU A 145 7.26 -7.80 -11.90
CA LEU A 145 8.47 -7.77 -12.73
C LEU A 145 9.11 -6.39 -12.81
N ASP A 146 8.29 -5.35 -13.03
CA ASP A 146 8.76 -3.96 -13.19
C ASP A 146 9.34 -3.40 -11.88
N GLY A 147 9.05 -4.03 -10.73
CA GLY A 147 9.68 -3.66 -9.47
C GLY A 147 9.19 -2.33 -8.92
N GLY A 148 7.88 -2.07 -8.96
CA GLY A 148 7.28 -0.84 -8.41
C GLY A 148 7.72 0.46 -9.09
N ILE A 149 7.18 1.59 -8.64
CA ILE A 149 7.64 2.91 -9.10
C ILE A 149 8.97 3.18 -8.40
N GLN A 150 10.08 3.18 -9.15
CA GLN A 150 11.36 3.60 -8.62
C GLN A 150 11.35 5.12 -8.45
N VAL A 151 12.13 5.62 -7.49
CA VAL A 151 12.29 7.07 -7.30
C VAL A 151 12.81 7.73 -8.58
N GLU A 152 13.58 6.98 -9.39
CA GLU A 152 14.10 7.40 -10.69
C GLU A 152 13.02 7.59 -11.77
N ASP A 153 11.87 6.90 -11.67
CA ASP A 153 10.78 6.95 -12.66
C ASP A 153 9.86 8.16 -12.44
N LEU A 154 9.99 8.83 -11.30
CA LEU A 154 9.31 10.09 -11.03
C LEU A 154 9.99 11.18 -11.87
N HIS A 155 9.42 11.45 -13.04
CA HIS A 155 9.80 12.59 -13.87
C HIS A 155 9.66 13.90 -13.06
N VAL A 156 10.75 14.33 -12.43
CA VAL A 156 10.88 15.69 -11.92
C VAL A 156 11.01 16.57 -13.15
N ALA A 157 9.92 17.24 -13.56
CA ALA A 157 10.01 18.33 -14.52
C ALA A 157 11.13 19.28 -14.04
N PRO A 158 12.10 19.66 -14.88
CA PRO A 158 13.14 20.59 -14.48
C PRO A 158 12.45 21.86 -13.99
N LEU A 159 12.58 22.18 -12.70
CA LEU A 159 12.05 23.41 -12.16
C LEU A 159 12.63 24.57 -12.98
N PRO A 160 11.82 25.49 -13.55
CA PRO A 160 12.36 26.67 -14.20
C PRO A 160 13.16 27.45 -13.17
N ARG A 161 14.47 27.60 -13.44
CA ARG A 161 15.38 28.49 -12.71
C ARG A 161 14.78 29.91 -12.68
N SER A 162 14.02 30.21 -11.66
CA SER A 162 13.56 31.56 -11.34
C SER A 162 14.00 31.91 -9.93
N GLY A 163 15.32 31.85 -9.72
CA GLY A 163 15.95 32.55 -8.60
C GLY A 163 16.12 34.02 -8.99
N PRO A 164 15.78 34.98 -8.11
CA PRO A 164 16.15 36.37 -8.33
C PRO A 164 17.69 36.49 -8.36
N SER A 165 18.18 37.24 -9.35
CA SER A 165 19.60 37.58 -9.51
C SER A 165 20.19 38.14 -8.20
N PRO A 166 21.40 37.72 -7.78
CA PRO A 166 22.04 38.24 -6.58
C PRO A 166 22.69 39.59 -6.90
N HIS A 167 21.89 40.64 -7.09
CA HIS A 167 22.41 42.00 -7.26
C HIS A 167 21.80 43.06 -6.34
N GLN A 168 20.98 42.69 -5.35
CA GLN A 168 20.35 43.73 -4.54
C GLN A 168 20.13 43.38 -3.08
N VAL A 169 21.15 42.90 -2.38
CA VAL A 169 21.30 43.14 -0.94
C VAL A 169 22.80 43.23 -0.62
N GLN A 170 23.40 44.35 -0.96
CA GLN A 170 24.72 44.72 -0.43
C GLN A 170 24.56 46.07 0.28
N GLN A 171 23.96 46.02 1.47
CA GLN A 171 24.26 47.01 2.48
C GLN A 171 24.05 46.40 3.86
N ILE A 172 25.18 46.36 4.58
CA ILE A 172 25.37 46.40 6.03
C ILE A 172 25.92 45.10 6.67
N LEU A 173 27.13 45.30 7.22
CA LEU A 173 27.93 44.54 8.18
C LEU A 173 28.83 43.40 7.66
N GLN A 174 30.07 43.81 7.39
CA GLN A 174 31.28 42.99 7.41
C GLN A 174 31.58 42.49 8.83
N THR A 175 31.89 41.21 9.01
CA THR A 175 32.98 40.78 9.92
C THR A 175 33.59 39.46 9.42
N ASP A 176 34.91 39.45 9.46
CA ASP A 176 35.93 38.56 8.86
C ASP A 176 35.89 37.07 9.29
N SER A 177 36.14 36.12 8.36
CA SER A 177 36.78 34.79 8.57
C SER A 177 36.85 33.96 7.26
N PRO A 178 37.94 33.20 6.97
CA PRO A 178 38.23 32.68 5.62
C PRO A 178 37.58 31.33 5.27
N GLU A 179 37.54 31.12 3.96
CA GLU A 179 36.82 30.15 3.13
C GLU A 179 36.99 28.66 3.50
N ARG A 180 35.86 27.93 3.49
CA ARG A 180 35.81 26.54 3.02
C ARG A 180 35.00 26.53 1.71
N PRO A 181 35.39 25.76 0.68
CA PRO A 181 34.58 25.65 -0.53
C PRO A 181 33.27 24.98 -0.14
N ARG A 182 32.16 25.73 -0.20
CA ARG A 182 30.83 25.13 -0.18
C ARG A 182 30.66 24.43 -1.51
N GLU A 183 30.83 23.11 -1.50
CA GLU A 183 30.30 22.28 -2.57
C GLU A 183 28.82 22.63 -2.75
N PRO A 184 28.36 22.89 -3.99
CA PRO A 184 26.95 23.10 -4.23
C PRO A 184 26.27 21.75 -3.95
N PHE A 185 25.59 21.66 -2.80
CA PHE A 185 24.62 20.61 -2.54
C PHE A 185 23.60 20.70 -3.67
N VAL A 186 23.77 19.88 -4.71
CA VAL A 186 22.71 19.50 -5.64
C VAL A 186 21.83 18.53 -4.87
N GLY A 187 21.23 19.04 -3.80
CA GLY A 187 20.23 18.37 -3.03
C GLY A 187 19.02 18.31 -3.94
N ILE A 188 18.83 17.14 -4.54
CA ILE A 188 17.52 16.66 -4.93
C ILE A 188 16.72 16.82 -3.62
N GLY A 189 15.85 17.85 -3.48
CA GLY A 189 14.91 18.06 -2.36
C GLY A 189 14.39 19.48 -2.21
N GLY A 190 13.20 19.64 -1.60
CA GLY A 190 12.72 20.93 -1.11
C GLY A 190 13.63 21.52 -0.02
N PRO A 191 13.24 22.60 0.68
CA PRO A 191 14.08 23.15 1.76
C PRO A 191 14.46 22.04 2.77
N ALA A 192 15.76 21.91 3.04
CA ALA A 192 16.39 20.88 3.87
C ALA A 192 16.45 19.44 3.30
N GLY A 193 16.21 19.22 2.01
CA GLY A 193 16.32 17.89 1.39
C GLY A 193 15.14 16.95 1.67
N LEU A 194 14.09 17.46 2.34
CA LEU A 194 12.85 16.73 2.54
C LEU A 194 11.99 16.75 1.27
N TRP A 195 11.61 15.57 0.79
CA TRP A 195 10.80 15.39 -0.41
C TRP A 195 9.35 15.03 -0.14
N HIS A 196 9.08 14.26 0.92
CA HIS A 196 7.78 13.65 1.15
C HIS A 196 7.44 13.64 2.63
N PHE A 197 6.21 14.02 2.96
CA PHE A 197 5.62 13.77 4.26
C PHE A 197 4.82 12.47 4.17
N ILE A 198 5.20 11.50 5.00
CA ILE A 198 4.41 10.30 5.22
C ILE A 198 3.51 10.60 6.42
N TYR A 199 2.20 10.43 6.26
CA TYR A 199 1.22 10.65 7.32
C TYR A 199 0.46 9.36 7.59
N ARG A 200 0.05 9.15 8.85
CA ARG A 200 -0.85 8.06 9.22
C ARG A 200 -2.27 8.51 8.91
N SER A 201 -2.92 7.86 7.95
CA SER A 201 -4.34 8.04 7.68
C SER A 201 -5.14 7.49 8.86
N ILE A 202 -5.93 8.34 9.51
CA ILE A 202 -6.83 7.93 10.61
C ILE A 202 -7.94 6.98 10.14
N TYR A 203 -8.31 7.04 8.85
CA TYR A 203 -9.38 6.22 8.29
C TYR A 203 -8.92 4.81 7.93
N LEU A 204 -7.67 4.68 7.48
CA LEU A 204 -7.08 3.40 7.06
C LEU A 204 -6.18 2.79 8.14
N ASP A 205 -5.94 3.53 9.21
CA ASP A 205 -4.92 3.25 10.22
C ASP A 205 -3.54 2.88 9.64
N GLN A 206 -3.16 3.56 8.56
CA GLN A 206 -1.99 3.20 7.75
C GLN A 206 -1.21 4.43 7.27
N TYR A 207 0.11 4.27 7.16
CA TYR A 207 0.99 5.28 6.58
C TYR A 207 0.80 5.37 5.07
N VAL A 208 0.54 6.59 4.59
CA VAL A 208 0.32 6.90 3.17
C VAL A 208 1.14 8.13 2.78
N SER A 209 1.48 8.24 1.50
CA SER A 209 2.01 9.46 0.90
C SER A 209 0.91 10.18 0.11
N THR A 210 0.93 11.51 0.08
CA THR A 210 0.04 12.29 -0.79
C THR A 210 0.49 12.16 -2.24
N GLU A 211 -0.45 12.30 -3.18
CA GLU A 211 -0.10 12.67 -4.56
C GLU A 211 0.76 13.95 -4.54
N PHE A 212 1.69 14.07 -5.48
CA PHE A 212 2.60 15.21 -5.59
C PHE A 212 1.80 16.52 -5.58
N SER A 213 1.85 17.24 -4.46
CA SER A 213 1.35 18.60 -4.41
C SER A 213 2.36 19.46 -5.18
N PRO A 214 1.91 20.32 -6.12
CA PRO A 214 2.84 21.23 -6.77
C PRO A 214 3.57 22.07 -5.71
N PRO A 215 4.85 22.40 -5.93
CA PRO A 215 5.67 23.10 -4.94
C PRO A 215 4.99 24.41 -4.51
N LEU A 216 5.01 24.67 -3.20
CA LEU A 216 4.47 25.90 -2.61
C LEU A 216 5.43 27.05 -2.94
N ASN A 217 5.08 27.83 -3.96
CA ASN A 217 5.96 28.89 -4.47
C ASN A 217 5.87 30.20 -3.68
N ASN A 218 4.81 30.40 -2.87
CA ASN A 218 4.58 31.67 -2.19
C ASN A 218 4.49 31.53 -0.66
N HIS A 219 5.00 32.52 0.06
CA HIS A 219 4.99 32.60 1.53
C HIS A 219 3.60 32.50 2.15
N GLN A 220 2.54 32.93 1.45
CA GLN A 220 1.16 32.80 1.91
C GLN A 220 0.66 31.35 1.88
N GLN A 221 1.20 30.52 0.98
CA GLN A 221 0.83 29.11 0.88
C GLN A 221 1.53 28.23 1.92
N GLN A 222 2.71 28.64 2.38
CA GLN A 222 3.50 27.93 3.40
C GLN A 222 2.97 28.08 4.84
N LYS A 223 1.99 28.96 5.07
CA LYS A 223 1.42 29.26 6.40
C LYS A 223 0.04 28.63 6.66
N ARG A 224 -0.38 27.66 5.86
CA ARG A 224 -1.65 26.94 6.04
C ARG A 224 -1.46 25.63 6.79
#